data_AF-A0A2G9PSL0-F1
#
_entry.id   AF-A0A2G9PSL0-F1
#
_cell.length_a   1.000
_cell.length_b   1.000
_cell.length_c   1.000
_cell.angle_alpha   90.00
_cell.angle_beta   90.00
_cell.angle_gamma   90.00
#
_symmetry.space_group_name_H-M   'P 1'
#
loop_
_entity.id
_entity.type
_entity.pdbx_description
1 polymer ?
#
loop_
_entity_poly.entity_id
_entity_poly.type
_entity_poly.pdbx_seq_one_letter_code
_entity_poly.pdbx_strand_id
1 'polypeptide(L)'
;MKFAATYPMLLIVFAGLALLRKKPDDVVFVSIISVPAIVFRSLSMAWLNLYVIPLFTGWPASMIEPLVPQIILLNAVLGVVEVAAAWLLFSRLKRFREK
;
A
#
# COMPACT_ATOMS: atom_id res chain seq x y z
N MET A 1 10.60 15.69 -1.20
CA MET A 1 9.88 14.67 -0.40
C MET A 1 9.56 13.42 -1.21
N LYS A 2 10.58 12.62 -1.56
CA LYS A 2 10.38 11.33 -2.26
C LYS A 2 10.28 10.13 -1.31
N PHE A 3 10.64 10.31 -0.04
CA PHE A 3 10.89 9.25 0.94
C PHE A 3 9.64 8.55 1.50
N ALA A 4 8.51 9.25 1.66
CA ALA A 4 7.31 8.67 2.28
C ALA A 4 6.64 7.60 1.40
N ALA A 5 6.72 7.74 0.07
CA ALA A 5 6.20 6.76 -0.87
C ALA A 5 7.13 5.54 -1.04
N THR A 6 8.43 5.68 -0.72
CA THR A 6 9.43 4.64 -1.01
C THR A 6 9.34 3.44 -0.06
N TYR A 7 9.07 3.66 1.23
CA TYR A 7 8.99 2.58 2.23
C TYR A 7 7.83 1.58 2.02
N PRO A 8 6.58 2.01 1.79
CA PRO A 8 5.49 1.06 1.50
C PRO A 8 5.70 0.36 0.16
N MET A 9 6.27 1.04 -0.84
CA MET A 9 6.63 0.44 -2.13
C MET A 9 7.71 -0.64 -1.96
N LEU A 10 8.73 -0.41 -1.14
CA LEU A 10 9.75 -1.41 -0.81
C LEU A 10 9.16 -2.61 -0.07
N LEU A 11 8.23 -2.41 0.87
CA LEU A 11 7.55 -3.51 1.57
C LEU A 11 6.72 -4.39 0.62
N ILE A 12 6.00 -3.79 -0.34
CA ILE A 12 5.25 -4.52 -1.37
C ILE A 12 6.21 -5.29 -2.30
N VAL A 13 7.35 -4.68 -2.67
CA VAL A 13 8.38 -5.32 -3.49
C VAL A 13 9.06 -6.47 -2.74
N PHE A 14 9.41 -6.30 -1.46
CA PHE A 14 9.99 -7.36 -0.62
C PHE A 14 8.98 -8.48 -0.33
N ALA A 15 7.71 -8.15 -0.12
CA ALA A 15 6.63 -9.14 -0.05
C ALA A 15 6.51 -9.89 -1.38
N GLY A 16 6.57 -9.19 -2.52
CA GLY A 16 6.62 -9.77 -3.88
C GLY A 16 7.83 -10.68 -4.14
N LEU A 17 8.99 -10.33 -3.61
CA LEU A 17 10.22 -11.14 -3.68
C LEU A 17 10.16 -12.37 -2.76
N ALA A 18 9.58 -12.22 -1.56
CA ALA A 18 9.30 -13.34 -0.66
C ALA A 18 8.23 -14.29 -1.25
N LEU A 19 7.24 -13.73 -1.96
CA LEU A 19 6.19 -14.43 -2.72
C LEU A 19 6.76 -15.29 -3.86
N LEU A 20 7.80 -14.83 -4.57
CA LEU A 20 8.48 -15.62 -5.60
C LEU A 20 9.23 -16.84 -5.04
N ARG A 21 9.55 -16.83 -3.74
CA ARG A 21 10.42 -17.81 -3.09
C ARG A 21 9.68 -18.98 -2.43
N LYS A 22 8.41 -18.79 -2.03
CA LYS A 22 7.55 -19.87 -1.54
C LYS A 22 6.53 -20.23 -2.63
N LYS A 23 6.17 -21.50 -2.76
CA LYS A 23 4.97 -21.94 -3.49
C LYS A 23 3.78 -22.09 -2.51
N PRO A 24 3.19 -21.03 -1.93
CA PRO A 24 1.89 -21.16 -1.28
C PRO A 24 0.81 -20.94 -2.34
N ASP A 25 -0.41 -21.41 -2.09
CA ASP A 25 -1.57 -21.10 -2.93
C ASP A 25 -1.70 -19.57 -3.09
N ASP A 26 -1.45 -19.10 -4.33
CA ASP A 26 -1.10 -17.72 -4.68
C ASP A 26 -2.13 -16.67 -4.20
N VAL A 27 -3.36 -17.08 -3.92
CA VAL A 27 -4.47 -16.16 -3.59
C VAL A 27 -4.59 -15.92 -2.08
N VAL A 28 -4.49 -16.97 -1.27
CA VAL A 28 -4.69 -16.88 0.19
C VAL A 28 -3.51 -16.15 0.83
N PHE A 29 -2.29 -16.44 0.37
CA PHE A 29 -1.07 -15.85 0.94
C PHE A 29 -0.86 -14.39 0.54
N VAL A 30 -1.22 -13.99 -0.70
CA VAL A 30 -1.26 -12.57 -1.10
C VAL A 30 -2.27 -11.82 -0.23
N SER A 31 -3.47 -12.37 -0.04
CA SER A 31 -4.51 -11.72 0.76
C SER A 31 -4.10 -11.51 2.23
N ILE A 32 -3.44 -12.50 2.86
CA ILE A 32 -3.03 -12.44 4.27
C ILE A 32 -1.96 -11.36 4.52
N ILE A 33 -1.06 -11.11 3.57
CA ILE A 33 0.01 -10.11 3.73
C ILE A 33 -0.47 -8.73 3.28
N SER A 34 -1.23 -8.68 2.20
CA SER A 34 -1.67 -7.43 1.58
C SER A 34 -2.64 -6.65 2.45
N VAL A 35 -3.60 -7.30 3.10
CA VAL A 35 -4.62 -6.60 3.90
C VAL A 35 -4.00 -5.86 5.09
N PRO A 36 -3.18 -6.49 5.96
CA PRO A 36 -2.48 -5.77 7.04
C PRO A 36 -1.56 -4.67 6.52
N ALA A 37 -0.89 -4.88 5.38
CA ALA A 37 -0.02 -3.88 4.79
C ALA A 37 -0.80 -2.63 4.33
N ILE A 38 -1.97 -2.81 3.72
CA ILE A 38 -2.86 -1.71 3.31
C ILE A 38 -3.34 -0.94 4.54
N VAL A 39 -3.78 -1.64 5.58
CA VAL A 39 -4.27 -1.00 6.82
C VAL A 39 -3.15 -0.20 7.48
N PHE A 40 -1.98 -0.81 7.68
CA PHE A 40 -0.83 -0.15 8.29
C PHE A 40 -0.39 1.07 7.48
N ARG A 41 -0.29 0.96 6.15
CA ARG A 41 0.02 2.08 5.27
C ARG A 41 -0.98 3.21 5.41
N SER A 42 -2.28 2.89 5.38
CA SER A 42 -3.36 3.88 5.40
C SER A 42 -3.35 4.67 6.71
N LEU A 43 -3.17 3.99 7.84
CA LEU A 43 -3.05 4.63 9.16
C LEU A 43 -1.77 5.47 9.27
N SER A 44 -0.64 4.94 8.80
CA SER A 44 0.64 5.67 8.82
C SER A 44 0.60 6.94 7.98
N MET A 45 -0.02 6.87 6.79
CA MET A 45 -0.19 8.02 5.90
C MET A 45 -1.15 9.04 6.50
N ALA A 46 -2.25 8.60 7.11
CA ALA A 46 -3.17 9.49 7.79
C ALA A 46 -2.49 10.26 8.93
N TRP A 47 -1.73 9.55 9.77
CA TRP A 47 -0.96 10.16 10.85
C TRP A 47 0.09 11.15 10.33
N LEU A 48 0.85 10.77 9.30
CA LEU A 48 1.88 11.63 8.72
C LEU A 48 1.28 12.91 8.09
N ASN A 49 0.11 12.79 7.45
CA ASN A 49 -0.55 13.91 6.80
C ASN A 49 -1.07 14.98 7.77
N LEU A 50 -1.31 14.63 9.04
CA LEU A 50 -1.61 15.62 10.10
C LEU A 50 -0.47 16.63 10.30
N TYR A 51 0.76 16.29 9.95
CA TYR A 51 1.92 17.17 10.08
C TYR A 51 2.39 17.70 8.72
N VAL A 52 2.36 16.84 7.70
CA VAL A 52 2.84 17.20 6.36
C VAL A 52 1.93 18.23 5.71
N ILE A 53 0.61 18.06 5.72
CA ILE A 53 -0.28 19.00 5.01
C ILE A 53 -0.18 20.40 5.62
N PRO A 54 -0.26 20.60 6.96
CA PRO A 54 -0.04 21.89 7.59
C PRO A 54 1.30 22.53 7.23
N LEU A 55 2.38 21.74 7.16
CA LEU A 55 3.70 22.23 6.81
C LEU A 55 3.76 22.78 5.37
N PHE A 56 3.02 22.19 4.42
CA PHE A 56 2.99 22.63 3.02
C PHE A 56 1.99 23.74 2.75
N THR A 57 0.81 23.68 3.35
CA THR A 57 -0.29 24.60 3.06
C THR A 57 -0.34 25.78 4.02
N GLY A 58 0.37 25.70 5.15
CA GLY A 58 0.27 26.66 6.25
C GLY A 58 -1.04 26.55 7.04
N TRP A 59 -1.88 25.55 6.76
CA TRP A 59 -3.17 25.38 7.44
C TRP A 59 -3.00 24.81 8.84
N PRO A 60 -3.84 25.20 9.81
CA PRO A 60 -3.84 24.58 11.12
C PRO A 60 -4.26 23.10 11.03
N ALA A 61 -3.69 22.26 11.90
CA ALA A 61 -3.98 20.81 11.94
C ALA A 61 -5.48 20.50 12.12
N SER A 62 -6.23 21.39 12.79
CA SER A 62 -7.68 21.28 12.97
C SER A 62 -8.48 21.29 11.66
N MET A 63 -7.93 21.86 10.58
CA MET A 63 -8.54 21.78 9.24
C MET A 63 -8.26 20.45 8.54
N ILE A 64 -7.26 19.70 8.99
CA ILE A 64 -6.84 18.41 8.41
C ILE A 64 -7.47 17.22 9.14
N GLU A 65 -7.70 17.33 10.44
CA GLU A 65 -8.41 16.32 11.24
C GLU A 65 -9.70 15.80 10.59
N PRO A 66 -10.64 16.64 10.10
CA PRO A 66 -11.85 16.14 9.44
C PRO A 66 -11.57 15.43 8.10
N LEU A 67 -10.38 15.62 7.52
CA LEU A 67 -9.95 14.97 6.29
C LEU A 67 -9.31 13.59 6.50
N VAL A 68 -8.92 13.27 7.74
CA VAL A 68 -8.27 12.00 8.10
C VAL A 68 -9.06 10.78 7.60
N PRO A 69 -10.39 10.67 7.78
CA PRO A 69 -11.15 9.52 7.29
C PRO A 69 -11.08 9.37 5.77
N GLN A 70 -11.09 10.48 5.02
CA GLN A 70 -10.99 10.44 3.56
C GLN A 70 -9.58 10.06 3.10
N ILE A 71 -8.54 10.53 3.82
CA ILE A 71 -7.15 10.14 3.56
C ILE A 71 -6.96 8.64 3.79
N ILE A 72 -7.52 8.08 4.86
CA ILE A 72 -7.49 6.64 5.14
C ILE A 72 -8.20 5.88 4.02
N LEU A 73 -9.42 6.30 3.66
CA LEU A 73 -10.20 5.65 2.60
C LEU A 73 -9.48 5.66 1.25
N LEU A 74 -8.92 6.81 0.86
CA LEU A 74 -8.17 6.95 -0.38
C LEU A 74 -6.94 6.01 -0.40
N ASN A 75 -6.18 5.97 0.69
CA ASN A 75 -5.02 5.09 0.80
C ASN A 75 -5.40 3.61 0.77
N ALA A 76 -6.53 3.24 1.37
CA ALA A 76 -7.05 1.88 1.35
C ALA A 76 -7.46 1.46 -0.06
N VAL A 77 -8.20 2.32 -0.78
CA VAL A 77 -8.62 2.07 -2.18
C VAL A 77 -7.40 1.92 -3.08
N LEU A 78 -6.43 2.84 -2.99
CA LEU A 78 -5.18 2.75 -3.74
C LEU A 78 -4.44 1.43 -3.45
N GLY A 79 -4.39 1.03 -2.18
CA GLY A 79 -3.76 -0.23 -1.78
C GLY A 79 -4.44 -1.46 -2.39
N VAL A 80 -5.77 -1.49 -2.44
CA VAL A 80 -6.53 -2.58 -3.08
C VAL A 80 -6.24 -2.63 -4.58
N VAL A 81 -6.19 -1.49 -5.26
CA VAL A 81 -5.89 -1.40 -6.70
C VAL A 81 -4.48 -1.91 -6.99
N GLU A 82 -3.49 -1.51 -6.19
CA GLU A 82 -2.10 -1.97 -6.32
C GLU A 82 -2.00 -3.50 -6.18
N VAL A 83 -2.70 -4.08 -5.21
CA VAL A 83 -2.73 -5.54 -4.99
C VAL A 83 -3.39 -6.26 -6.15
N ALA A 84 -4.52 -5.74 -6.65
CA ALA A 84 -5.19 -6.31 -7.82
C ALA A 84 -4.29 -6.28 -9.07
N ALA A 85 -3.59 -5.16 -9.30
CA ALA A 85 -2.64 -5.03 -10.39
C ALA A 85 -1.44 -5.98 -10.26
N ALA A 86 -0.86 -6.07 -9.06
CA ALA A 86 0.22 -7.00 -8.76
C ALA A 86 -0.22 -8.45 -9.00
N TRP A 87 -1.40 -8.84 -8.52
CA TRP A 87 -1.95 -10.17 -8.71
C TRP A 87 -2.15 -10.52 -10.20
N LEU A 88 -2.68 -9.59 -10.99
CA LEU A 88 -2.81 -9.76 -12.44
C LEU A 88 -1.45 -9.96 -13.12
N LEU A 89 -0.46 -9.14 -12.78
CA LEU A 89 0.89 -9.24 -13.33
C LEU A 89 1.57 -10.56 -12.94
N PHE A 90 1.52 -10.95 -11.66
CA PHE A 90 2.09 -12.22 -11.21
C PHE A 90 1.40 -13.43 -11.86
N SER A 91 0.08 -13.38 -12.02
CA SER A 91 -0.67 -14.43 -12.72
C SER A 91 -0.25 -14.58 -14.18
N ARG A 92 0.07 -13.48 -14.86
CA ARG A 92 0.60 -13.49 -16.23
C ARG A 92 2.04 -14.01 -16.27
N LEU A 93 2.91 -13.55 -15.38
CA LEU A 93 4.31 -13.98 -15.30
C LEU A 93 4.43 -15.48 -14.99
N LYS A 94 3.56 -16.02 -14.12
CA LYS A 94 3.50 -17.45 -13.82
C LYS A 94 3.23 -18.28 -15.08
N ARG A 95 2.28 -17.86 -15.93
CA ARG A 95 1.99 -18.53 -17.22
C ARG A 95 3.17 -18.51 -18.20
N PHE A 96 4.02 -17.49 -18.15
CA PHE A 96 5.23 -17.43 -18.97
C PHE A 96 6.35 -18.32 -18.44
N ARG A 97 6.44 -18.51 -17.12
CA ARG A 97 7.42 -19.41 -16.50
C ARG A 97 7.08 -20.90 -16.70
N GLU A 98 5.79 -21.21 -16.81
CA GLU A 98 5.28 -22.58 -16.95
C GLU A 98 5.13 -23.03 -18.41
N LYS A 99 5.43 -22.15 -19.38
CA LYS A 99 5.56 -22.47 -20.82
C LYS A 99 7.03 -22.58 -21.20
#